data_AF-A0A7C3N7Z6-F1
#
_entry.id   AF-A0A7C3N7Z6-F1
#
_cell.length_a   1.000
_cell.length_b   1.000
_cell.length_c   1.000
_cell.angle_alpha   90.00
_cell.angle_beta   90.00
_cell.angle_gamma   90.00
#
_symmetry.space_group_name_H-M   'P 1'
#
loop_
_entity.id
_entity.type
_entity.pdbx_description
1 polymer ?
#
loop_
_entity_poly.entity_id
_entity_poly.type
_entity_poly.pdbx_seq_one_letter_code
_entity_poly.pdbx_strand_id
1 'polypeptide(L)'
;MTEPHLPNQDEVRAAYHQGEEAVVELVDGFIKIIAGLAIRVQALEDQLAKNSHNSGKPPSSDGFKKPRTRSLRKASGKKSGGQPGHQGHSLKAVAEPDTIQVHRVSHCQHCHSSLADICPTAYEQRQGFDLPPVRLVVTEHRAEIKTCPGCGQSSQADFPAEVSQPVQYGPVIKSQAVYFNQYHFIPLERTGEILADLYGQPLADDTIISAGETLAQQVAPVNALVKPYLSALQKS
;
A
#
# COMPACT_ATOMS: atom_id res chain seq x y z
N MET A 1 -13.14 43.65 22.22
CA MET A 1 -14.35 44.08 21.49
C MET A 1 -15.15 44.92 22.47
N THR A 2 -15.29 46.20 22.18
CA THR A 2 -16.04 47.15 23.03
C THR A 2 -17.51 46.74 23.01
N GLU A 3 -18.12 46.55 24.18
CA GLU A 3 -19.57 46.32 24.25
C GLU A 3 -20.30 47.52 23.65
N PRO A 4 -21.29 47.32 22.77
CA PRO A 4 -22.08 48.43 22.26
C PRO A 4 -22.83 49.07 23.43
N HIS A 5 -22.56 50.35 23.69
CA HIS A 5 -23.27 51.14 24.70
C HIS A 5 -24.73 51.27 24.28
N LEU A 6 -25.64 50.77 25.12
CA LEU A 6 -27.07 50.92 24.93
C LEU A 6 -27.53 52.12 25.76
N PRO A 7 -28.05 53.18 25.12
CA PRO A 7 -28.44 54.38 25.84
C PRO A 7 -29.60 54.07 26.80
N ASN A 8 -29.52 54.61 28.00
CA ASN A 8 -30.56 54.46 29.01
C ASN A 8 -31.75 55.41 28.71
N GLN A 9 -32.85 55.26 29.46
CA GLN A 9 -34.06 56.06 29.24
C GLN A 9 -33.83 57.57 29.40
N ASP A 10 -32.88 57.96 30.24
CA ASP A 10 -32.58 59.38 30.48
C ASP A 10 -31.78 59.98 29.31
N GLU A 11 -30.87 59.22 28.71
CA GLU A 11 -30.14 59.59 27.49
C GLU A 11 -31.09 59.73 26.28
N VAL A 12 -32.08 58.84 26.17
CA VAL A 12 -33.11 58.93 25.13
C VAL A 12 -33.99 60.17 25.33
N ARG A 13 -34.37 60.48 26.57
CA ARG A 13 -35.14 61.70 26.89
C ARG A 13 -34.30 62.96 26.65
N ALA A 14 -33.01 62.94 26.96
CA ALA A 14 -32.10 64.05 26.69
C ALA A 14 -31.99 64.34 25.19
N ALA A 15 -31.88 63.30 24.35
CA ALA A 15 -31.89 63.45 22.89
C ALA A 15 -33.22 64.06 22.39
N TYR A 16 -34.36 63.62 22.94
CA TYR A 16 -35.67 64.20 22.61
C TYR A 16 -35.78 65.68 22.98
N HIS A 17 -35.25 66.08 24.13
CA HIS A 17 -35.26 67.49 24.56
C HIS A 17 -34.27 68.38 23.78
N GLN A 18 -33.23 67.80 23.17
CA GLN A 18 -32.26 68.52 22.33
C GLN A 18 -32.76 68.82 20.91
N GLY A 19 -33.84 68.18 20.48
CA GLY A 19 -34.50 68.43 19.20
C GLY A 19 -34.34 67.28 18.20
N GLU A 20 -34.92 67.48 17.01
CA GLU A 20 -35.06 66.44 15.98
C GLU A 20 -33.72 65.83 15.53
N GLU A 21 -32.71 66.65 15.28
CA GLU A 21 -31.38 66.21 14.83
C GLU A 21 -30.71 65.24 15.81
N ALA A 22 -30.83 65.49 17.12
CA ALA A 22 -30.25 64.61 18.14
C ALA A 22 -30.96 63.25 18.22
N VAL A 23 -32.26 63.21 17.92
CA VAL A 23 -33.03 61.96 17.83
C VAL A 23 -32.65 61.19 16.57
N VAL A 24 -32.46 61.87 15.43
CA VAL A 24 -32.00 61.24 14.18
C VAL A 24 -30.62 60.63 14.35
N GLU A 25 -29.68 61.33 14.97
CA GLU A 25 -28.32 60.82 15.23
C GLU A 25 -28.34 59.57 16.13
N LEU A 26 -29.19 59.55 17.15
CA LEU A 26 -29.38 58.40 18.02
C LEU A 26 -29.94 57.18 17.26
N VAL A 27 -30.92 57.40 16.39
CA VAL A 27 -31.54 56.35 15.56
C VAL A 27 -30.54 55.81 14.52
N ASP A 28 -29.74 56.68 13.89
CA ASP A 28 -28.69 56.28 12.95
C ASP A 28 -27.61 55.42 13.63
N GLY A 29 -27.26 55.74 14.87
CA GLY A 29 -26.39 54.92 15.71
C GLY A 29 -26.93 53.49 15.88
N PHE A 30 -28.22 53.36 16.18
CA PHE A 30 -28.88 52.06 16.31
C PHE A 30 -28.97 51.30 14.98
N ILE A 31 -29.28 51.96 13.87
CA ILE A 31 -29.34 51.32 12.54
C ILE A 31 -27.98 50.68 12.20
N LYS A 32 -26.87 51.37 12.47
CA LYS A 32 -25.51 50.84 12.26
C LYS A 32 -25.22 49.60 13.12
N ILE A 33 -25.63 49.63 14.39
CA ILE A 33 -25.46 48.50 15.30
C ILE A 33 -26.30 47.30 14.84
N ILE A 34 -27.56 47.51 14.48
CA ILE A 34 -28.46 46.46 13.99
C ILE A 34 -27.92 45.83 12.70
N ALA A 35 -27.46 46.64 11.74
CA ALA A 35 -26.87 46.15 10.51
C ALA A 35 -25.60 45.32 10.78
N GLY A 36 -24.73 45.78 11.67
CA GLY A 36 -23.52 45.03 12.06
C GLY A 36 -23.84 43.71 12.77
N LEU A 37 -24.85 43.70 13.65
CA LEU A 37 -25.32 42.49 14.32
C LEU A 37 -25.94 41.50 13.33
N ALA A 38 -26.75 41.97 12.38
CA ALA A 38 -27.37 41.12 11.36
C ALA A 38 -26.31 40.40 10.50
N ILE A 39 -25.26 41.11 10.06
CA ILE A 39 -24.13 40.51 9.33
C ILE A 39 -23.45 39.42 10.16
N ARG A 40 -23.24 39.69 11.46
CA ARG A 40 -22.55 38.74 12.35
C ARG A 40 -23.41 37.52 12.68
N VAL A 41 -24.72 37.70 12.85
CA VAL A 41 -25.66 36.59 13.02
C VAL A 41 -25.64 35.71 11.77
N GLN A 42 -25.76 36.29 10.57
CA GLN A 42 -25.70 35.52 9.32
C GLN A 42 -24.38 34.74 9.19
N ALA A 43 -23.24 35.38 9.49
CA ALA A 43 -21.94 34.70 9.43
C ALA A 43 -21.81 33.54 10.44
N LEU A 44 -22.42 33.65 11.62
CA LEU A 44 -22.45 32.59 12.63
C LEU A 44 -23.41 31.47 12.25
N GLU A 45 -24.57 31.81 11.68
CA GLU A 45 -25.53 30.84 11.14
C GLU A 45 -24.95 30.05 9.97
N ASP A 46 -24.25 30.72 9.04
CA ASP A 46 -23.54 30.09 7.93
C ASP A 46 -22.41 29.16 8.39
N GLN A 47 -21.79 29.45 9.53
CA GLN A 47 -20.79 28.57 10.16
C GLN A 47 -21.43 27.35 10.80
N LEU A 48 -22.59 27.50 11.45
CA LEU A 48 -23.34 26.40 12.06
C LEU A 48 -24.01 25.48 11.04
N ALA A 49 -24.44 26.02 9.90
CA ALA A 49 -25.08 25.25 8.82
C ALA A 49 -24.11 24.32 8.07
N LYS A 50 -22.79 24.47 8.27
CA LYS A 50 -21.77 23.63 7.64
C LYS A 50 -21.51 22.39 8.49
N ASN A 51 -22.13 21.27 8.12
CA ASN A 51 -21.74 19.94 8.58
C ASN A 51 -21.13 19.10 7.42
N SER A 52 -20.38 18.06 7.76
CA SER A 52 -19.69 17.16 6.80
C SER A 52 -20.64 16.41 5.86
N HIS A 53 -21.95 16.48 6.09
CA HIS A 53 -22.96 15.79 5.30
C HIS A 53 -23.43 16.59 4.07
N ASN A 54 -23.16 17.90 4.00
CA ASN A 54 -23.56 18.75 2.86
C ASN A 54 -22.38 19.48 2.18
N SER A 55 -21.24 19.63 2.86
CA SER A 55 -20.25 20.66 2.47
C SER A 55 -18.98 20.15 1.78
N GLY A 56 -18.91 18.87 1.39
CA GLY A 56 -17.74 18.29 0.70
C GLY A 56 -16.43 18.32 1.51
N LYS A 57 -16.48 18.71 2.79
CA LYS A 57 -15.33 18.71 3.68
C LYS A 57 -15.01 17.30 4.15
N PRO A 58 -13.73 16.91 4.24
CA PRO A 58 -13.36 15.60 4.73
C PRO A 58 -13.80 15.41 6.19
N PRO A 59 -14.24 14.21 6.59
CA PRO A 59 -14.69 13.91 7.96
C PRO A 59 -13.65 14.18 9.05
N SER A 60 -12.39 14.42 8.66
CA SER A 60 -11.31 14.82 9.55
C SER A 60 -11.55 16.19 10.20
N SER A 61 -12.28 17.10 9.54
CA SER A 61 -12.46 18.50 9.95
C SER A 61 -13.47 18.74 11.09
N ASP A 62 -14.29 17.76 11.46
CA ASP A 62 -15.31 17.90 12.52
C ASP A 62 -14.77 17.83 13.97
N GLY A 63 -13.44 17.80 14.15
CA GLY A 63 -12.79 17.82 15.46
C GLY A 63 -13.21 16.67 16.39
N PHE A 64 -13.21 16.90 17.71
CA PHE A 64 -13.55 15.90 18.73
C PHE A 64 -15.06 15.67 18.92
N LYS A 65 -15.93 16.41 18.20
CA LYS A 65 -17.39 16.24 18.23
C LYS A 65 -17.89 15.18 17.24
N LYS A 66 -17.01 14.32 16.72
CA LYS A 66 -17.41 13.20 15.87
C LYS A 66 -18.28 12.25 16.69
N PRO A 67 -19.48 11.90 16.23
CA PRO A 67 -20.21 10.79 16.83
C PRO A 67 -19.30 9.57 16.75
N ARG A 68 -18.99 8.97 17.90
CA ARG A 68 -18.16 7.77 17.97
C ARG A 68 -18.77 6.74 17.01
N THR A 69 -18.00 6.33 16.00
CA THR A 69 -18.46 5.37 15.00
C THR A 69 -18.91 4.11 15.73
N ARG A 70 -20.22 3.96 15.87
CA ARG A 70 -20.80 2.80 16.53
C ARG A 70 -20.59 1.66 15.56
N SER A 71 -19.69 0.74 15.91
CA SER A 71 -19.44 -0.45 15.11
C SER A 71 -20.77 -1.10 14.76
N LEU A 72 -21.15 -1.06 13.47
CA LEU A 72 -22.31 -1.78 12.95
C LEU A 72 -22.10 -3.30 13.00
N ARG A 73 -20.86 -3.76 13.23
CA ARG A 73 -20.57 -5.17 13.45
C ARG A 73 -21.15 -5.60 14.79
N LYS A 74 -22.10 -6.53 14.73
CA LYS A 74 -22.52 -7.34 15.88
C LYS A 74 -21.32 -8.16 16.37
N ALA A 75 -21.15 -8.27 17.68
CA ALA A 75 -20.13 -9.14 18.25
C ALA A 75 -20.36 -10.56 17.73
N SER A 76 -19.36 -11.13 17.05
CA SER A 76 -19.54 -12.40 16.34
C SER A 76 -19.82 -13.58 17.29
N GLY A 77 -19.54 -13.44 18.60
CA GLY A 77 -19.65 -14.51 19.60
C GLY A 77 -18.68 -15.68 19.38
N LYS A 78 -17.95 -15.71 18.26
CA LYS A 78 -16.96 -16.71 17.92
C LYS A 78 -15.72 -16.52 18.79
N LYS A 79 -15.22 -17.61 19.37
CA LYS A 79 -13.92 -17.65 20.05
C LYS A 79 -12.83 -17.26 19.05
N SER A 80 -11.80 -16.56 19.53
CA SER A 80 -10.60 -16.28 18.73
C SER A 80 -9.91 -17.60 18.36
N GLY A 81 -9.71 -17.84 17.07
CA GLY A 81 -9.08 -19.07 16.55
C GLY A 81 -9.82 -19.62 15.33
N GLY A 82 -9.29 -20.71 14.76
CA GLY A 82 -9.97 -21.46 13.70
C GLY A 82 -11.35 -21.92 14.16
N GLN A 83 -12.31 -21.93 13.24
CA GLN A 83 -13.65 -22.39 13.61
C GLN A 83 -13.59 -23.88 14.00
N PRO A 84 -14.44 -24.34 14.94
CA PRO A 84 -14.50 -25.75 15.31
C PRO A 84 -14.66 -26.64 14.07
N GLY A 85 -13.73 -27.58 13.86
CA GLY A 85 -13.71 -28.48 12.70
C GLY A 85 -12.76 -28.08 11.55
N HIS A 86 -12.12 -26.92 11.60
CA HIS A 86 -11.05 -26.59 10.63
C HIS A 86 -9.79 -27.40 10.94
N GLN A 87 -9.30 -28.15 9.94
CA GLN A 87 -7.98 -28.78 10.04
C GLN A 87 -6.90 -27.69 10.06
N GLY A 88 -6.10 -27.66 11.13
CA GLY A 88 -4.94 -26.79 11.19
C GLY A 88 -3.89 -27.23 10.16
N HIS A 89 -3.41 -26.29 9.36
CA HIS A 89 -2.23 -26.47 8.53
C HIS A 89 -1.02 -25.95 9.30
N SER A 90 -0.35 -26.83 10.05
CA SER A 90 0.94 -26.50 10.67
C SER A 90 2.07 -26.79 9.69
N LEU A 91 3.15 -26.00 9.76
CA LEU A 91 4.39 -26.26 9.05
C LEU A 91 4.92 -27.66 9.45
N LYS A 92 5.23 -28.50 8.46
CA LYS A 92 5.70 -29.87 8.69
C LYS A 92 7.19 -29.97 8.38
N ALA A 93 7.91 -30.72 9.19
CA ALA A 93 9.30 -31.07 8.89
C ALA A 93 9.37 -31.89 7.59
N VAL A 94 10.39 -31.63 6.79
CA VAL A 94 10.72 -32.38 5.57
C VAL A 94 11.66 -33.55 5.90
N ALA A 95 11.56 -34.64 5.14
CA ALA A 95 12.47 -35.77 5.30
C ALA A 95 13.89 -35.45 4.82
N GLU A 96 14.00 -34.64 3.76
CA GLU A 96 15.26 -34.32 3.10
C GLU A 96 15.43 -32.79 3.07
N PRO A 97 16.16 -32.19 4.04
CA PRO A 97 16.45 -30.75 4.03
C PRO A 97 17.59 -30.42 3.05
N ASP A 98 17.58 -29.19 2.51
CA ASP A 98 18.62 -28.72 1.58
C ASP A 98 20.03 -28.69 2.19
N THR A 99 20.13 -28.50 3.51
CA THR A 99 21.40 -28.46 4.24
C THR A 99 21.22 -28.99 5.66
N ILE A 100 22.17 -29.80 6.13
CA ILE A 100 22.21 -30.31 7.51
C ILE A 100 23.41 -29.70 8.23
N GLN A 101 23.13 -28.87 9.24
CA GLN A 101 24.16 -28.33 10.14
C GLN A 101 24.21 -29.16 11.43
N VAL A 102 25.31 -29.88 11.64
CA VAL A 102 25.51 -30.69 12.86
C VAL A 102 26.22 -29.86 13.92
N HIS A 103 25.54 -29.63 15.05
CA HIS A 103 26.13 -29.00 16.23
C HIS A 103 26.77 -30.06 17.13
N ARG A 104 28.10 -30.12 17.14
CA ARG A 104 28.85 -31.14 17.88
C ARG A 104 28.99 -30.79 19.35
N VAL A 105 28.80 -31.79 20.22
CA VAL A 105 29.11 -31.67 21.65
C VAL A 105 30.58 -32.01 21.84
N SER A 106 31.38 -31.05 22.33
CA SER A 106 32.83 -31.25 22.55
C SER A 106 33.16 -31.65 23.99
N HIS A 107 32.29 -31.34 24.95
CA HIS A 107 32.52 -31.61 26.36
C HIS A 107 31.24 -32.08 27.04
N CYS A 108 31.37 -32.97 28.01
CA CYS A 108 30.26 -33.37 28.86
C CYS A 108 29.76 -32.18 29.68
N GLN A 109 28.45 -31.95 29.70
CA GLN A 109 27.83 -30.86 30.47
C GLN A 109 27.93 -31.06 32.00
N HIS A 110 28.25 -32.27 32.47
CA HIS A 110 28.33 -32.60 33.89
C HIS A 110 29.75 -32.61 34.45
N CYS A 111 30.66 -33.33 33.79
CA CYS A 111 32.04 -33.52 34.27
C CYS A 111 33.10 -32.83 33.41
N HIS A 112 32.71 -32.16 32.32
CA HIS A 112 33.60 -31.46 31.38
C HIS A 112 34.67 -32.32 30.71
N SER A 113 34.60 -33.65 30.83
CA SER A 113 35.45 -34.55 30.05
C SER A 113 35.23 -34.33 28.55
N SER A 114 36.31 -34.44 27.78
CA SER A 114 36.25 -34.31 26.31
C SER A 114 35.37 -35.39 25.70
N LEU A 115 34.50 -34.98 24.78
CA LEU A 115 33.67 -35.84 23.94
C LEU A 115 34.00 -35.70 22.45
N ALA A 116 35.07 -34.97 22.11
CA ALA A 116 35.40 -34.60 20.73
C ALA A 116 35.56 -35.80 19.78
N ASP A 117 36.11 -36.90 20.29
CA ASP A 117 36.40 -38.13 19.53
C ASP A 117 35.34 -39.22 19.72
N ILE A 118 34.26 -38.94 20.46
CA ILE A 118 33.19 -39.91 20.71
C ILE A 118 32.10 -39.78 19.64
N CYS A 119 31.74 -40.90 19.02
CA CYS A 119 30.66 -40.95 18.03
C CYS A 119 29.29 -40.65 18.69
N PRO A 120 28.41 -39.85 18.04
CA PRO A 120 27.07 -39.58 18.55
C PRO A 120 26.19 -40.83 18.46
N THR A 121 25.34 -41.03 19.46
CA THR A 121 24.38 -42.15 19.51
C THR A 121 23.04 -41.81 18.84
N ALA A 122 22.64 -40.53 18.84
CA ALA A 122 21.43 -40.03 18.20
C ALA A 122 21.56 -38.53 17.92
N TYR A 123 20.63 -37.99 17.14
CA TYR A 123 20.49 -36.56 16.90
C TYR A 123 19.10 -36.09 17.29
N GLU A 124 19.02 -34.98 18.01
CA GLU A 124 17.78 -34.22 18.12
C GLU A 124 17.65 -33.28 16.91
N GLN A 125 16.52 -33.34 16.20
CA GLN A 125 16.34 -32.61 14.94
C GLN A 125 15.38 -31.43 15.12
N ARG A 126 15.78 -30.27 14.60
CA ARG A 126 14.93 -29.09 14.39
C ARG A 126 15.19 -28.55 12.99
N GLN A 127 14.14 -28.08 12.31
CA GLN A 127 14.24 -27.49 10.98
C GLN A 127 13.80 -26.03 10.99
N GLY A 128 14.65 -25.17 10.45
CA GLY A 128 14.29 -23.79 10.09
C GLY A 128 13.99 -23.72 8.60
N PHE A 129 12.90 -23.05 8.24
CA PHE A 129 12.55 -22.75 6.85
C PHE A 129 12.83 -21.28 6.64
N ASP A 130 13.79 -20.98 5.76
CA ASP A 130 14.18 -19.62 5.44
C ASP A 130 14.37 -19.47 3.92
N LEU A 131 14.39 -18.24 3.45
CA LEU A 131 14.66 -17.94 2.05
C LEU A 131 16.17 -17.92 1.81
N PRO A 132 16.66 -18.50 0.70
CA PRO A 132 18.02 -18.24 0.25
C PRO A 132 18.18 -16.75 -0.11
N PRO A 133 19.42 -16.23 -0.23
CA PRO A 133 19.64 -14.86 -0.66
C PRO A 133 18.90 -14.53 -1.96
N VAL A 134 17.97 -13.58 -1.88
CA VAL A 134 17.13 -13.15 -3.00
C VAL A 134 17.92 -12.14 -3.84
N ARG A 135 18.36 -12.54 -5.04
CA ARG A 135 19.14 -11.67 -5.94
C ARG A 135 18.91 -12.01 -7.40
N LEU A 136 19.16 -11.03 -8.28
CA LEU A 136 19.23 -11.29 -9.72
C LEU A 136 20.54 -11.97 -10.09
N VAL A 137 20.41 -12.92 -11.02
CA VAL A 137 21.54 -13.52 -11.72
C VAL A 137 21.66 -12.81 -13.07
N VAL A 138 22.80 -12.14 -13.28
CA VAL A 138 23.12 -11.46 -14.54
C VAL A 138 24.00 -12.37 -15.37
N THR A 139 23.52 -12.75 -16.55
CA THR A 139 24.27 -13.56 -17.52
C THR A 139 24.72 -12.67 -18.68
N GLU A 140 26.03 -12.56 -18.88
CA GLU A 140 26.58 -11.90 -20.06
C GLU A 140 26.64 -12.90 -21.22
N HIS A 141 25.91 -12.63 -22.30
CA HIS A 141 26.01 -13.40 -23.53
C HIS A 141 27.09 -12.77 -24.41
N ARG A 142 28.08 -13.57 -24.84
CA ARG A 142 29.16 -13.11 -25.72
C ARG A 142 29.09 -13.83 -27.07
N ALA A 143 28.98 -13.05 -28.13
CA ALA A 143 29.16 -13.54 -29.50
C ALA A 143 30.64 -13.47 -29.86
N GLU A 144 31.23 -14.60 -30.25
CA GLU A 144 32.60 -14.62 -30.75
C GLU A 144 32.67 -13.94 -32.12
N ILE A 145 33.70 -13.12 -32.34
CA ILE A 145 33.98 -12.48 -33.62
C ILE A 145 35.36 -12.95 -34.09
N LYS A 146 35.42 -13.56 -35.28
CA LYS A 146 36.63 -14.10 -35.87
C LYS A 146 36.84 -13.54 -37.27
N THR A 147 38.08 -13.17 -37.59
CA THR A 147 38.47 -12.82 -38.95
C THR A 147 38.95 -14.07 -39.67
N CYS A 148 38.35 -14.37 -40.82
CA CYS A 148 38.75 -15.51 -41.65
C CYS A 148 40.15 -15.27 -42.24
N PRO A 149 41.14 -16.15 -42.01
CA PRO A 149 42.48 -15.98 -42.56
C PRO A 149 42.54 -16.15 -44.09
N GLY A 150 41.54 -16.79 -44.69
CA GLY A 150 41.48 -17.02 -46.14
C GLY A 150 40.95 -15.82 -46.94
N CYS A 151 39.84 -15.22 -46.51
CA CYS A 151 39.20 -14.11 -47.23
C CYS A 151 39.29 -12.74 -46.52
N GLY A 152 39.79 -12.70 -45.28
CA GLY A 152 39.91 -11.47 -44.48
C GLY A 152 38.58 -10.93 -43.92
N GLN A 153 37.44 -11.58 -44.19
CA GLN A 153 36.14 -11.15 -43.70
C GLN A 153 35.93 -11.53 -42.22
N SER A 154 35.18 -10.70 -41.50
CA SER A 154 34.77 -10.97 -40.12
C SER A 154 33.50 -11.81 -40.09
N SER A 155 33.44 -12.79 -39.20
CA SER A 155 32.27 -13.61 -38.91
C SER A 155 31.95 -13.51 -37.42
N GLN A 156 30.68 -13.37 -37.09
CA GLN A 156 30.19 -13.25 -35.72
C GLN A 156 29.20 -14.38 -35.41
N ALA A 157 29.27 -14.94 -34.20
CA ALA A 157 28.28 -15.89 -33.72
C ALA A 157 26.93 -15.21 -33.44
N ASP A 158 25.83 -15.90 -33.74
CA ASP A 158 24.49 -15.38 -33.45
C ASP A 158 24.16 -15.47 -31.95
N PHE A 159 23.37 -14.51 -31.47
CA PHE A 159 22.74 -14.61 -30.15
C PHE A 159 21.48 -15.48 -30.20
N PRO A 160 21.12 -16.18 -29.10
CA PRO A 160 19.80 -16.80 -28.98
C PRO A 160 18.68 -15.78 -29.22
N ALA A 161 17.56 -16.22 -29.80
CA ALA A 161 16.44 -15.34 -30.15
C ALA A 161 15.87 -14.56 -28.95
N GLU A 162 15.99 -15.14 -27.75
CA GLU A 162 15.55 -14.52 -26.50
C GLU A 162 16.44 -13.36 -26.06
N VAL A 163 17.70 -13.30 -26.52
CA VAL A 163 18.69 -12.26 -26.18
C VAL A 163 18.77 -11.27 -27.35
N SER A 164 17.75 -10.42 -27.43
CA SER A 164 17.56 -9.51 -28.56
C SER A 164 18.09 -8.09 -28.32
N GLN A 165 18.33 -7.72 -27.06
CA GLN A 165 18.82 -6.40 -26.68
C GLN A 165 20.17 -6.51 -25.97
N PRO A 166 21.04 -5.48 -26.07
CA PRO A 166 22.32 -5.45 -25.35
C PRO A 166 22.17 -5.61 -23.83
N VAL A 167 21.09 -5.05 -23.26
CA VAL A 167 20.69 -5.21 -21.87
C VAL A 167 19.18 -5.40 -21.82
N GLN A 168 18.72 -6.45 -21.13
CA GLN A 168 17.30 -6.75 -21.00
C GLN A 168 16.99 -7.50 -19.72
N TYR A 169 15.78 -7.29 -19.20
CA TYR A 169 15.23 -8.11 -18.13
C TYR A 169 14.79 -9.48 -18.65
N GLY A 170 15.15 -10.53 -17.91
CA GLY A 170 14.75 -11.91 -18.19
C GLY A 170 13.26 -12.18 -17.91
N PRO A 171 12.75 -13.35 -18.32
CA PRO A 171 11.34 -13.70 -18.17
C PRO A 171 10.88 -13.77 -16.71
N VAL A 172 11.71 -14.32 -15.81
CA VAL A 172 11.31 -14.57 -14.41
C VAL A 172 10.99 -13.27 -13.65
N ILE A 173 11.84 -12.25 -13.75
CA ILE A 173 11.60 -10.96 -13.09
C ILE A 173 10.39 -10.23 -13.70
N LYS A 174 10.21 -10.32 -15.03
CA LYS A 174 9.02 -9.78 -15.72
C LYS A 174 7.74 -10.46 -15.22
N SER A 175 7.74 -11.79 -15.11
CA SER A 175 6.58 -12.54 -14.60
C SER A 175 6.23 -12.16 -13.17
N GLN A 176 7.22 -11.93 -12.30
CA GLN A 176 6.95 -11.47 -10.93
C GLN A 176 6.37 -10.06 -10.88
N ALA A 177 6.89 -9.14 -11.70
CA ALA A 177 6.33 -7.79 -11.82
C ALA A 177 4.85 -7.85 -12.22
N VAL A 178 4.52 -8.66 -13.22
CA VAL A 178 3.14 -8.87 -13.67
C VAL A 178 2.29 -9.54 -12.58
N TYR A 179 2.83 -10.51 -11.85
CA TYR A 179 2.12 -11.17 -10.76
C TYR A 179 1.76 -10.19 -9.63
N PHE A 180 2.70 -9.36 -9.19
CA PHE A 180 2.43 -8.33 -8.19
C PHE A 180 1.40 -7.30 -8.68
N ASN A 181 1.56 -6.83 -9.91
CA ASN A 181 0.70 -5.79 -10.45
C ASN A 181 -0.71 -6.29 -10.80
N GLN A 182 -0.84 -7.46 -11.45
CA GLN A 182 -2.11 -7.94 -11.99
C GLN A 182 -2.86 -8.90 -11.06
N TYR A 183 -2.16 -9.75 -10.32
CA TYR A 183 -2.82 -10.70 -9.40
C TYR A 183 -3.01 -10.12 -8.00
N HIS A 184 -2.01 -9.40 -7.49
CA HIS A 184 -2.08 -8.74 -6.17
C HIS A 184 -2.55 -7.28 -6.24
N PHE A 185 -2.82 -6.75 -7.43
CA PHE A 185 -3.31 -5.39 -7.67
C PHE A 185 -2.42 -4.29 -7.06
N ILE A 186 -1.11 -4.54 -7.00
CA ILE A 186 -0.15 -3.58 -6.47
C ILE A 186 0.07 -2.47 -7.50
N PRO A 187 -0.06 -1.18 -7.14
CA PRO A 187 0.21 -0.07 -8.05
C PRO A 187 1.61 -0.15 -8.68
N LEU A 188 1.79 0.44 -9.86
CA LEU A 188 3.04 0.35 -10.63
C LEU A 188 4.26 0.80 -9.80
N GLU A 189 4.19 2.00 -9.22
CA GLU A 189 5.24 2.55 -8.36
C GLU A 189 5.59 1.60 -7.19
N ARG A 190 4.57 1.10 -6.50
CA ARG A 190 4.74 0.14 -5.38
C ARG A 190 5.30 -1.21 -5.86
N THR A 191 5.00 -1.63 -7.08
CA THR A 191 5.59 -2.83 -7.67
C THR A 191 7.07 -2.60 -7.96
N GLY A 192 7.43 -1.45 -8.52
CA GLY A 192 8.83 -1.04 -8.72
C GLY A 192 9.61 -1.01 -7.41
N GLU A 193 9.04 -0.45 -6.34
CA GLU A 193 9.63 -0.45 -4.99
C GLU A 193 9.85 -1.87 -4.46
N ILE A 194 8.86 -2.76 -4.55
CA ILE A 194 9.01 -4.16 -4.10
C ILE A 194 10.16 -4.85 -4.84
N LEU A 195 10.27 -4.62 -6.15
CA LEU A 195 11.34 -5.21 -6.94
C LEU A 195 12.71 -4.60 -6.58
N ALA A 196 12.78 -3.32 -6.25
CA ALA A 196 13.98 -2.68 -5.74
C ALA A 196 14.37 -3.27 -4.37
N ASP A 197 13.43 -3.42 -3.45
CA ASP A 197 13.68 -3.91 -2.09
C ASP A 197 14.11 -5.38 -2.08
N LEU A 198 13.47 -6.22 -2.91
CA LEU A 198 13.76 -7.67 -2.96
C LEU A 198 14.95 -8.01 -3.84
N TYR A 199 15.14 -7.30 -4.95
CA TYR A 199 16.10 -7.67 -6.01
C TYR A 199 17.19 -6.64 -6.27
N GLY A 200 17.14 -5.49 -5.61
CA GLY A 200 18.06 -4.37 -5.85
C GLY A 200 17.88 -3.72 -7.21
N GLN A 201 16.75 -3.94 -7.90
CA GLN A 201 16.46 -3.38 -9.21
C GLN A 201 15.04 -2.80 -9.30
N PRO A 202 14.90 -1.46 -9.36
CA PRO A 202 13.62 -0.84 -9.65
C PRO A 202 13.28 -1.03 -11.12
N LEU A 203 12.14 -1.67 -11.41
CA LEU A 203 11.61 -1.69 -12.77
C LEU A 203 10.82 -0.42 -13.02
N ALA A 204 11.05 0.19 -14.18
CA ALA A 204 10.24 1.31 -14.64
C ALA A 204 8.81 0.87 -14.98
N ASP A 205 7.84 1.75 -14.78
CA ASP A 205 6.42 1.52 -15.05
C ASP A 205 6.19 0.95 -16.47
N ASP A 206 6.84 1.53 -17.48
CA ASP A 206 6.74 1.07 -18.88
C ASP A 206 7.20 -0.39 -19.05
N THR A 207 8.21 -0.82 -18.28
CA THR A 207 8.67 -2.22 -18.31
C THR A 207 7.63 -3.16 -17.73
N ILE A 208 6.95 -2.76 -16.66
CA ILE A 208 5.89 -3.54 -16.01
C ILE A 208 4.67 -3.62 -16.93
N ILE A 209 4.27 -2.51 -17.53
CA ILE A 209 3.16 -2.43 -18.49
C ILE A 209 3.45 -3.31 -19.71
N SER A 210 4.62 -3.16 -20.33
CA SER A 210 5.03 -3.95 -21.49
C SER A 210 5.09 -5.45 -21.18
N ALA A 211 5.57 -5.82 -19.99
CA ALA A 211 5.54 -7.21 -19.53
C ALA A 211 4.10 -7.74 -19.38
N GLY A 212 3.19 -6.91 -18.87
CA GLY A 212 1.77 -7.23 -18.74
C GLY A 212 1.09 -7.44 -20.09
N GLU A 213 1.34 -6.55 -21.05
CA GLU A 213 0.83 -6.66 -22.43
C GLU A 213 1.36 -7.90 -23.13
N THR A 214 2.65 -8.19 -22.99
CA THR A 214 3.28 -9.40 -23.54
C THR A 214 2.62 -10.64 -22.98
N LEU A 215 2.42 -10.71 -21.66
CA LEU A 215 1.75 -11.84 -21.02
C LEU A 215 0.31 -11.97 -21.52
N ALA A 216 -0.43 -10.86 -21.60
CA ALA A 216 -1.81 -10.83 -22.08
C ALA A 216 -1.94 -11.40 -23.50
N GLN A 217 -1.02 -11.05 -24.39
CA GLN A 217 -0.95 -11.61 -25.74
C GLN A 217 -0.66 -13.11 -25.73
N GLN A 218 0.28 -13.57 -24.89
CA GLN A 218 0.64 -14.98 -24.78
C GLN A 218 -0.48 -15.86 -24.22
N VAL A 219 -1.27 -15.35 -23.27
CA VAL A 219 -2.38 -16.11 -22.66
C VAL A 219 -3.70 -15.98 -23.43
N ALA A 220 -3.80 -15.03 -24.38
CA ALA A 220 -5.03 -14.80 -25.15
C ALA A 220 -5.58 -16.06 -25.85
N PRO A 221 -4.76 -16.92 -26.52
CA PRO A 221 -5.26 -18.13 -27.14
C PRO A 221 -5.87 -19.11 -26.12
N VAL A 222 -5.22 -19.27 -24.97
CA VAL A 222 -5.70 -20.15 -23.89
C VAL A 222 -7.01 -19.61 -23.31
N ASN A 223 -7.07 -18.31 -23.02
CA ASN A 223 -8.28 -17.66 -22.51
C ASN A 223 -9.45 -17.79 -23.49
N ALA A 224 -9.20 -17.67 -24.79
CA ALA A 224 -10.22 -17.86 -25.81
C ALA A 224 -10.80 -19.28 -25.82
N LEU A 225 -9.98 -20.30 -25.55
CA LEU A 225 -10.42 -21.69 -25.45
C LEU A 225 -11.20 -21.97 -24.15
N VAL A 226 -10.82 -21.35 -23.03
CA VAL A 226 -11.43 -21.61 -21.71
C VAL A 226 -12.75 -20.87 -21.50
N LYS A 227 -12.89 -19.67 -22.07
CA LYS A 227 -14.05 -18.78 -21.87
C LYS A 227 -15.42 -19.41 -22.18
N PRO A 228 -15.60 -20.21 -23.26
CA PRO A 228 -16.86 -20.90 -23.52
C PRO A 228 -17.25 -21.90 -22.43
N TYR A 229 -16.29 -22.65 -21.88
CA TYR A 229 -16.54 -23.65 -20.84
C TYR A 229 -17.01 -22.99 -19.53
N LEU A 230 -16.36 -21.90 -19.12
CA LEU A 230 -16.76 -21.15 -17.92
C LEU A 230 -18.16 -20.54 -18.08
N SER A 231 -18.48 -20.06 -19.27
CA SER A 231 -19.80 -19.46 -19.57
C SER A 231 -20.92 -20.49 -19.59
N ALA A 232 -20.62 -21.75 -19.94
CA ALA A 232 -21.59 -22.84 -19.90
C ALA A 232 -21.88 -23.30 -18.45
N LEU A 233 -20.86 -23.35 -17.59
CA LEU A 233 -21.00 -23.71 -16.16
C LEU A 233 -21.80 -22.69 -15.34
N GLN A 234 -21.84 -21.42 -15.77
CA GLN A 234 -22.63 -20.37 -15.10
C GLN A 234 -24.13 -20.41 -15.45
N LYS A 235 -24.53 -21.20 -16.46
CA LYS A 235 -25.92 -21.32 -16.92
C LYS A 235 -26.63 -22.57 -16.40
N SER A 236 -25.93 -23.45 -15.68
CA SER A 236 -26.45 -24.63 -14.98
C SER A 236 -26.57 -24.37 -13.49
#